data_AF-A0A2D4DQD3-F1
#
_entry.id   AF-A0A2D4DQD3-F1
#
_cell.length_a   1.000
_cell.length_b   1.000
_cell.length_c   1.000
_cell.angle_alpha   90.00
_cell.angle_beta   90.00
_cell.angle_gamma   90.00
#
_symmetry.space_group_name_H-M   'P 1'
#
loop_
_entity.id
_entity.type
_entity.pdbx_description
1 polymer ?
#
loop_
_entity_poly.entity_id
_entity_poly.type
_entity_poly.pdbx_seq_one_letter_code
_entity_poly.pdbx_strand_id
1 'polypeptide(L)'
;MRFEELFQVLKETKLPVAYHHFEEGHSPSPPFMVYLVTDSDNLGADNWAYHKNINVQIELYTIKKDLATEQTVESLLDAHRLYFDKVETYITSEKLYQSIYSITLLGG
;
A
#
# COMPACT_ATOMS: atom_id res chain seq x y z
N MET A 1 12.69 3.32 -5.85
CA MET A 1 12.51 3.12 -4.40
C MET A 1 12.63 1.63 -4.10
N ARG A 2 13.22 1.26 -2.96
CA ARG A 2 13.28 -0.12 -2.45
C ARG A 2 12.13 -0.38 -1.47
N PHE A 3 11.74 -1.64 -1.32
CA PHE A 3 10.66 -2.03 -0.40
C PHE A 3 10.83 -1.49 1.02
N GLU A 4 12.06 -1.56 1.56
CA GLU A 4 12.40 -1.14 2.92
C GLU A 4 12.13 0.35 3.17
N GLU A 5 12.11 1.15 2.11
CA GLU A 5 11.88 2.60 2.15
C GLU A 5 10.38 2.94 2.16
N LEU A 6 9.52 2.03 1.69
CA LEU A 6 8.08 2.27 1.51
C LEU A 6 7.40 2.65 2.83
N PHE A 7 7.73 1.98 3.93
CA PHE A 7 7.12 2.29 5.23
C PHE A 7 7.38 3.74 5.66
N GLN A 8 8.59 4.26 5.44
CA GLN A 8 8.92 5.64 5.80
C GLN A 8 8.17 6.63 4.92
N VAL A 9 8.06 6.34 3.62
CA VAL A 9 7.26 7.13 2.68
C VAL A 9 5.80 7.18 3.14
N LEU A 10 5.16 6.04 3.39
CA LEU A 10 3.76 5.99 3.79
C LEU A 10 3.48 6.74 5.11
N LYS A 11 4.45 6.78 6.03
CA LYS A 11 4.33 7.56 7.27
C LYS A 11 4.26 9.07 7.05
N GLU A 12 4.69 9.59 5.90
CA GLU A 12 4.58 11.02 5.57
C GLU A 12 3.11 11.48 5.47
N THR A 13 2.17 10.56 5.19
CA THR A 13 0.72 10.84 5.23
C THR A 13 0.21 11.20 6.62
N LYS A 14 0.97 10.89 7.68
CA LYS A 14 0.58 11.01 9.09
C LYS A 14 -0.60 10.13 9.49
N LEU A 15 -0.99 9.17 8.66
CA LEU A 15 -1.96 8.14 9.00
C LEU A 15 -1.29 7.00 9.79
N PRO A 16 -2.04 6.24 10.59
CA PRO A 16 -1.58 4.96 11.08
C PRO A 16 -1.29 4.02 9.91
N VAL A 17 -0.11 3.38 9.93
CA VAL A 17 0.33 2.45 8.87
C VAL A 17 0.86 1.18 9.51
N ALA A 18 0.44 0.02 9.00
CA ALA A 18 0.97 -1.29 9.40
C ALA A 18 1.27 -2.17 8.19
N TYR A 19 2.19 -3.12 8.38
CA TYR A 19 2.43 -4.17 7.39
C TYR A 19 1.41 -5.31 7.58
N HIS A 20 0.68 -5.65 6.53
CA HIS A 20 -0.32 -6.73 6.43
C HIS A 20 -1.55 -6.62 7.35
N HIS A 21 -1.41 -6.24 8.63
CA HIS A 21 -2.53 -6.10 9.55
C HIS A 21 -2.14 -5.25 10.77
N PHE A 22 -3.14 -4.73 11.45
CA PHE A 22 -3.03 -4.31 12.85
C PHE A 22 -3.38 -5.49 13.75
N GLU A 23 -2.78 -5.58 14.94
CA GLU A 23 -3.12 -6.63 15.91
C GLU A 23 -4.63 -6.57 16.26
N GLU A 24 -5.22 -7.74 16.50
CA GLU A 24 -6.64 -7.84 16.83
C GLU A 24 -6.96 -7.02 18.09
N GLY A 25 -7.99 -6.17 18.02
CA GLY A 25 -8.35 -5.24 19.10
C GLY A 25 -7.47 -3.99 19.21
N HIS A 26 -6.40 -3.89 18.42
CA HIS A 26 -5.48 -2.73 18.37
C HIS A 26 -5.55 -1.97 17.04
N SER A 27 -6.51 -2.30 16.17
CA SER A 27 -6.72 -1.56 14.93
C SER A 27 -7.15 -0.12 15.23
N PRO A 28 -6.47 0.89 14.65
CA PRO A 28 -6.85 2.29 14.82
C PRO A 28 -8.22 2.57 14.21
N SER A 29 -8.87 3.62 14.69
CA SER A 29 -10.07 4.12 14.00
C SER A 29 -9.68 4.66 12.61
N PRO A 30 -10.43 4.34 11.54
CA PRO A 30 -10.16 4.90 10.23
C PRO A 30 -10.19 6.44 10.22
N PRO A 31 -9.38 7.10 9.39
CA PRO A 31 -8.57 6.52 8.31
C PRO A 31 -7.27 5.86 8.79
N PHE A 32 -6.97 4.70 8.21
CA PHE A 32 -5.69 4.01 8.40
C PHE A 32 -5.24 3.33 7.11
N MET A 33 -3.96 2.99 7.04
CA MET A 33 -3.39 2.27 5.92
C MET A 33 -2.76 0.95 6.32
N VAL A 34 -2.84 -0.02 5.42
CA VAL A 34 -2.09 -1.27 5.46
C VAL A 34 -1.29 -1.37 4.17
N TYR A 35 -0.12 -2.01 4.21
CA TYR A 35 0.58 -2.40 3.00
C TYR A 35 1.09 -3.83 3.10
N LEU A 36 1.11 -4.55 1.99
CA LEU A 36 1.59 -5.93 1.94
C LEU A 36 2.20 -6.27 0.59
N VAL A 37 3.17 -7.19 0.59
CA VAL A 37 3.66 -7.83 -0.64
C VAL A 37 2.63 -8.87 -1.06
N THR A 38 2.15 -8.80 -2.29
CA THR A 38 1.23 -9.79 -2.85
C THR A 38 1.97 -10.93 -3.51
N ASP A 39 3.02 -10.59 -4.27
CA ASP A 39 3.84 -11.54 -5.03
C ASP A 39 5.17 -10.89 -5.46
N SER A 40 5.98 -11.65 -6.19
CA SER A 40 7.24 -11.19 -6.78
C SER A 40 7.24 -11.37 -8.29
N ASP A 41 7.75 -10.39 -9.02
CA ASP A 41 7.92 -10.41 -10.47
C ASP A 41 9.41 -10.39 -10.84
N ASN A 42 10.10 -11.47 -10.49
CA ASN A 42 11.55 -11.58 -10.65
C ASN A 42 11.93 -11.91 -12.11
N LEU A 43 12.97 -11.24 -12.61
CA LEU A 43 13.64 -11.64 -13.84
C LEU A 43 14.85 -12.52 -13.51
N GLY A 44 14.87 -13.72 -14.09
CA GLY A 44 15.88 -14.74 -13.80
C GLY A 44 16.57 -15.33 -15.02
N ALA A 45 17.78 -15.83 -14.81
CA ALA A 45 18.60 -16.61 -15.74
C ALA A 45 19.47 -17.59 -14.94
N ASP A 46 19.78 -18.76 -15.49
CA ASP A 46 20.71 -19.74 -14.88
C ASP A 46 20.39 -20.08 -13.41
N ASN A 47 19.10 -20.28 -13.09
CA ASN A 47 18.61 -20.57 -11.72
C ASN A 47 18.91 -19.45 -10.70
N TRP A 48 19.07 -18.21 -11.17
CA TRP A 48 19.34 -17.02 -10.36
C TRP A 48 18.43 -15.84 -10.78
N ALA A 49 17.90 -15.10 -9.81
CA ALA A 49 17.16 -13.87 -10.06
C ALA A 49 18.11 -12.67 -10.06
N TYR A 50 18.36 -12.08 -11.24
CA TYR A 50 19.26 -10.92 -11.38
C TYR A 50 18.54 -9.58 -11.25
N HIS A 51 17.23 -9.55 -11.48
CA HIS A 51 16.37 -8.45 -11.05
C HIS A 51 15.24 -9.00 -10.20
N LYS A 52 15.17 -8.51 -8.97
CA LYS A 52 14.08 -8.85 -8.07
C LYS A 52 13.11 -7.69 -8.04
N ASN A 53 11.86 -7.96 -8.38
CA ASN A 53 10.78 -7.01 -8.19
C ASN A 53 9.73 -7.65 -7.28
N ILE A 54 9.05 -6.80 -6.54
CA ILE A 54 7.91 -7.20 -5.72
C ILE A 54 6.70 -6.36 -6.09
N ASN A 55 5.54 -6.99 -6.08
CA ASN A 55 4.27 -6.30 -6.21
C ASN A 55 3.70 -6.07 -4.81
N VAL A 56 3.28 -4.84 -4.56
CA VAL A 56 2.84 -4.37 -3.27
C VAL A 56 1.47 -3.74 -3.41
N GLN A 57 0.58 -4.08 -2.49
CA GLN A 57 -0.69 -3.38 -2.31
C GLN A 57 -0.57 -2.44 -1.13
N ILE A 58 -1.02 -1.21 -1.32
CA ILE A 58 -1.25 -0.22 -0.28
C ILE A 58 -2.76 -0.04 -0.19
N GLU A 59 -3.32 -0.31 0.97
CA GLU A 59 -4.75 -0.30 1.22
C GLU A 59 -5.07 0.86 2.17
N LEU A 60 -5.97 1.74 1.73
CA LEU A 60 -6.51 2.82 2.53
C LEU A 60 -7.94 2.46 2.95
N TYR A 61 -8.18 2.46 4.26
CA TYR A 61 -9.50 2.19 4.84
C TYR A 61 -10.11 3.47 5.39
N THR A 62 -11.37 3.75 5.04
CA THR A 62 -12.11 4.96 5.47
C THR A 62 -13.56 4.62 5.82
N ILE A 63 -14.17 5.35 6.76
CA ILE A 63 -15.58 5.15 7.17
C ILE A 63 -16.56 5.62 6.08
N LYS A 64 -16.15 6.63 5.31
CA LYS A 64 -16.93 7.22 4.22
C LYS A 64 -15.99 7.45 3.05
N LYS A 65 -16.55 7.57 1.85
CA LYS A 65 -15.82 8.03 0.68
C LYS A 65 -15.12 9.36 0.98
N ASP A 66 -13.80 9.33 1.12
CA ASP A 66 -12.98 10.46 1.56
C ASP A 66 -11.91 10.80 0.52
N LEU A 67 -12.35 11.57 -0.47
CA LEU A 67 -11.53 12.01 -1.59
C LEU A 67 -10.29 12.81 -1.15
N ALA A 68 -10.35 13.51 -0.02
CA ALA A 68 -9.22 14.31 0.46
C ALA A 68 -8.09 13.41 0.98
N THR A 69 -8.44 12.36 1.72
CA THR A 69 -7.47 11.37 2.21
C THR A 69 -6.90 10.55 1.05
N GLU A 70 -7.73 10.13 0.10
CA GLU A 70 -7.27 9.46 -1.14
C GLU A 70 -6.28 10.33 -1.92
N GLN A 71 -6.61 11.61 -2.15
CA GLN A 71 -5.72 12.54 -2.84
C GLN A 71 -4.39 12.74 -2.09
N THR A 72 -4.41 12.70 -0.75
CA THR A 72 -3.19 12.79 0.06
C THR A 72 -2.26 11.60 -0.20
N VAL A 73 -2.82 10.38 -0.27
CA VAL A 73 -2.06 9.17 -0.58
C VAL A 73 -1.54 9.23 -2.02
N GLU A 74 -2.39 9.56 -2.99
CA GLU A 74 -2.01 9.63 -4.40
C GLU A 74 -0.91 10.67 -4.66
N SER A 75 -1.05 11.86 -4.07
CA SER A 75 -0.04 12.92 -4.20
C SER A 75 1.31 12.53 -3.59
N LEU A 76 1.30 11.75 -2.51
CA LEU A 76 2.51 11.19 -1.93
C LEU A 76 3.18 10.19 -2.88
N LEU A 77 2.40 9.27 -3.46
CA LEU A 77 2.93 8.29 -4.42
C LEU A 77 3.53 9.00 -5.65
N ASP A 78 2.83 10.01 -6.18
CA ASP A 78 3.30 10.83 -7.29
C ASP A 78 4.60 11.58 -6.95
N ALA A 79 4.69 12.18 -5.76
CA ALA A 79 5.88 12.89 -5.30
C ALA A 79 7.12 11.99 -5.24
N HIS A 80 6.94 10.71 -4.91
CA HIS A 80 7.99 9.69 -4.91
C HIS A 80 8.14 8.94 -6.24
N ARG A 81 7.43 9.38 -7.30
CA ARG A 81 7.44 8.81 -8.66
C ARG A 81 7.06 7.34 -8.69
N LEU A 82 6.09 6.96 -7.88
CA LEU A 82 5.55 5.60 -7.83
C LEU A 82 4.35 5.53 -8.76
N TYR A 83 4.49 4.80 -9.86
CA TYR A 83 3.36 4.42 -10.68
C TYR A 83 2.44 3.47 -9.90
N PHE A 84 1.13 3.69 -9.98
CA PHE A 84 0.14 2.85 -9.32
C PHE A 84 -1.10 2.67 -10.20
N ASP A 85 -1.73 1.51 -10.03
CA ASP A 85 -3.13 1.29 -10.43
C ASP A 85 -4.02 1.30 -9.19
N LYS A 86 -5.24 1.82 -9.30
CA LYS A 86 -6.19 1.96 -8.19
C LYS A 86 -7.47 1.17 -8.43
N VAL A 87 -7.90 0.43 -7.43
CA VAL A 87 -9.25 -0.12 -7.35
C VAL A 87 -9.90 0.26 -6.03
N GLU A 88 -11.24 0.29 -6.01
CA GLU A 88 -12.00 0.65 -4.82
C GLU A 88 -13.17 -0.29 -4.61
N THR A 89 -13.42 -0.61 -3.35
CA THR A 89 -14.56 -1.42 -2.93
C THR A 89 -15.13 -0.94 -1.60
N TYR A 90 -16.39 -1.27 -1.33
CA TYR A 90 -17.03 -1.09 -0.03
C TYR A 90 -17.19 -2.45 0.65
N ILE A 91 -16.54 -2.62 1.80
CA ILE A 91 -16.57 -3.85 2.59
C ILE A 91 -17.79 -3.80 3.51
N THR A 92 -18.90 -4.37 3.06
CA THR A 92 -20.20 -4.31 3.76
C THR A 92 -20.14 -4.85 5.20
N SER A 93 -19.39 -5.93 5.45
CA SER A 93 -19.24 -6.53 6.79
C SER A 93 -18.56 -5.60 7.79
N GLU A 94 -17.62 -4.78 7.31
CA GLU A 94 -16.85 -3.85 8.13
C GLU A 94 -17.42 -2.43 8.10
N LYS A 95 -18.30 -2.14 7.13
CA LYS A 95 -18.83 -0.79 6.82
C LYS A 95 -17.72 0.21 6.51
N LEU A 96 -16.72 -0.23 5.77
CA LEU A 96 -15.56 0.58 5.37
C LEU A 96 -15.44 0.64 3.86
N TYR A 97 -14.96 1.77 3.36
CA TYR A 97 -14.43 1.90 2.01
C TYR A 97 -12.95 1.50 2.03
N GLN A 98 -12.55 0.66 1.08
CA GLN A 98 -11.18 0.23 0.86
C GLN A 98 -10.75 0.70 -0.53
N SER A 99 -9.71 1.54 -0.57
CA SER A 99 -9.03 1.92 -1.81
C SER A 99 -7.68 1.20 -1.84
N ILE A 100 -7.43 0.40 -2.88
CA ILE A 100 -6.21 -0.38 -3.04
C ILE A 100 -5.39 0.24 -4.16
N TYR A 101 -4.13 0.55 -3.85
CA TYR A 101 -3.12 1.04 -4.78
C TYR A 101 -2.09 -0.05 -5.00
N SER A 102 -2.00 -0.56 -6.22
CA SER A 102 -1.04 -1.60 -6.62
C SER A 102 0.19 -0.96 -7.23
N ILE A 103 1.37 -1.26 -6.68
CA ILE A 103 2.66 -0.74 -7.14
C ILE A 103 3.68 -1.87 -7.30
N THR A 104 4.70 -1.64 -8.12
CA THR A 104 5.87 -2.53 -8.23
C THR A 104 7.10 -1.82 -7.70
N LEU A 105 7.86 -2.50 -6.84
CA LEU A 105 9.09 -1.98 -6.25
C LEU A 105 10.27 -2.93 -6.50
N LEU A 106 11.47 -2.38 -6.42
CA LEU A 106 12.69 -3.19 -6.41
C LEU A 106 12.74 -4.02 -5.13
N GLY A 107 12.86 -5.33 -5.30
CA GLY A 107 13.13 -6.30 -4.24
C GLY A 107 14.59 -6.23 -3.79
N GLY A 108 14.83 -6.59 -2.53
CA GLY A 108 16.17 -6.64 -1.91
C GLY A 108 17.01 -7.85 -2.30
#